data_AF-A0A3R7S0U6-F1
#
_entry.id   AF-A0A3R7S0U6-F1
#
_cell.length_a   1.000
_cell.length_b   1.000
_cell.length_c   1.000
_cell.angle_alpha   90.00
_cell.angle_beta   90.00
_cell.angle_gamma   90.00
#
_symmetry.space_group_name_H-M   'P 1'
#
loop_
_entity.id
_entity.type
_entity.pdbx_description
1 polymer ?
#
loop_
_entity_poly.entity_id
_entity_poly.type
_entity_poly.pdbx_seq_one_letter_code
_entity_poly.pdbx_strand_id
1 'polypeptide(L)'
;MLCWNAAFPIDASLEQRLGELGIAKGTHQKEWQVDEKSIFIYAPPDQILSDWRIHQETPPRVEDISKRFNEHRKMNSNCIFIAEWRIRTLDKTTIRQIVQGQEVQSRDAEIFPIVQPLAGLITIKLIQEQPDILENYQDLELKGLTLGGGADSNYLKRVENSICSDLIAEDWWLVNAHRESSYEESTLNLERMQQVHQEYEKARDDVEALESLLHKQNSLTRQTISKLIKNSEHNDS
;
A
#
# COMPACT_ATOMS: atom_id res chain seq x y z
N MET A 1 -15.71 25.06 8.82
CA MET A 1 -15.85 23.73 9.45
C MET A 1 -14.46 23.23 9.78
N LEU A 2 -14.18 22.60 10.93
CA LEU A 2 -12.79 22.17 11.18
C LEU A 2 -12.47 20.93 10.36
N CYS A 3 -11.41 21.00 9.56
CA CYS A 3 -10.92 19.87 8.79
C CYS A 3 -9.49 19.47 9.16
N TRP A 4 -9.16 18.21 8.92
CA TRP A 4 -7.79 17.71 9.00
C TRP A 4 -7.32 17.23 7.63
N ASN A 5 -6.04 17.43 7.35
CA ASN A 5 -5.37 17.01 6.13
C ASN A 5 -4.07 16.29 6.48
N ALA A 6 -3.62 15.39 5.63
CA ALA A 6 -2.33 14.73 5.75
C ALA A 6 -1.73 14.48 4.37
N ALA A 7 -0.38 14.51 4.28
CA ALA A 7 0.35 14.17 3.05
C ALA A 7 0.36 12.66 2.77
N PHE A 8 0.25 11.87 3.84
CA PHE A 8 0.19 10.41 3.80
C PHE A 8 -1.06 9.94 4.55
N PRO A 9 -1.57 8.73 4.25
CA PRO A 9 -2.61 8.12 5.07
C PRO A 9 -2.17 8.08 6.53
N ILE A 10 -3.06 8.48 7.44
CA ILE A 10 -2.84 8.35 8.88
C ILE A 10 -3.46 7.05 9.38
N ASP A 11 -3.08 6.64 10.59
CA ASP A 11 -3.67 5.47 11.23
C ASP A 11 -5.21 5.57 11.35
N ALA A 12 -5.90 4.44 11.09
CA ALA A 12 -7.36 4.39 11.08
C ALA A 12 -7.99 4.75 12.44
N SER A 13 -7.32 4.42 13.55
CA SER A 13 -7.81 4.76 14.89
C SER A 13 -7.74 6.28 15.15
N LEU A 14 -6.72 6.95 14.59
CA LEU A 14 -6.61 8.40 14.64
C LEU A 14 -7.68 9.06 13.77
N GLU A 15 -7.89 8.56 12.54
CA GLU A 15 -8.96 9.03 11.65
C GLU A 15 -10.34 8.92 12.31
N GLN A 16 -10.65 7.78 12.93
CA GLN A 16 -11.89 7.60 13.68
C GLN A 16 -12.01 8.59 14.85
N ARG A 17 -10.94 8.77 15.63
CA ARG A 17 -10.94 9.68 16.79
C ARG A 17 -11.17 11.14 16.37
N LEU A 18 -10.59 11.58 15.25
CA LEU A 18 -10.83 12.91 14.69
C LEU A 18 -12.28 13.07 14.21
N GLY A 19 -12.83 12.03 13.57
CA GLY A 19 -14.24 11.99 13.16
C GLY A 19 -15.21 12.13 14.35
N GLU A 20 -14.94 11.42 15.45
CA GLU A 20 -15.73 11.50 16.70
C GLU A 20 -15.66 12.89 17.37
N LEU A 21 -14.63 13.68 17.05
CA LEU A 21 -14.48 15.07 17.50
C LEU A 21 -15.16 16.07 16.56
N GLY A 22 -15.79 15.62 15.48
CA GLY A 22 -16.39 16.48 14.46
C GLY A 22 -15.37 17.13 13.53
N ILE A 23 -14.14 16.62 13.50
CA ILE A 23 -13.07 17.11 12.61
C ILE A 23 -13.13 16.27 11.34
N ALA A 24 -13.62 16.85 10.26
CA ALA A 24 -13.79 16.13 9.01
C ALA A 24 -12.47 15.99 8.24
N LYS A 25 -12.31 14.90 7.50
CA LYS A 25 -11.21 14.76 6.54
C LYS A 25 -11.37 15.79 5.43
N GLY A 26 -10.33 16.56 5.18
CA GLY A 26 -10.30 17.51 4.07
C GLY A 26 -10.33 16.76 2.74
N THR A 27 -11.22 17.18 1.84
CA THR A 27 -11.22 16.70 0.45
C THR A 27 -10.11 17.43 -0.28
N HIS A 28 -8.99 16.74 -0.50
CA HIS A 28 -7.93 17.19 -1.40
C HIS A 28 -8.50 17.41 -2.80
N GLN A 29 -8.87 18.64 -3.15
CA GLN A 29 -8.94 19.09 -4.54
C GLN A 29 -9.21 20.59 -4.64
N LYS A 30 -8.17 21.29 -5.12
CA LYS A 30 -8.16 22.67 -5.62
C LYS A 30 -8.24 23.73 -4.54
N GLU A 31 -7.07 24.38 -4.38
CA GLU A 31 -6.86 25.62 -3.65
C GLU A 31 -6.99 25.46 -2.13
N TRP A 32 -5.84 25.41 -1.46
CA TRP A 32 -5.68 25.61 -0.01
C TRP A 32 -6.04 27.05 0.40
N GLN A 33 -6.96 27.70 -0.32
CA GLN A 33 -7.56 28.98 -0.04
C GLN A 33 -8.79 28.75 0.82
N VAL A 34 -8.58 28.46 2.10
CA VAL A 34 -9.68 28.59 3.06
C VAL A 34 -9.13 29.28 4.30
N ASP A 35 -9.77 30.39 4.67
CA ASP A 35 -9.61 31.10 5.96
C ASP A 35 -10.10 30.26 7.16
N GLU A 36 -10.42 28.98 6.94
CA GLU A 36 -10.87 28.06 7.98
C GLU A 36 -9.67 27.40 8.65
N LYS A 37 -9.70 27.33 9.99
CA LYS A 37 -8.71 26.59 10.77
C LYS A 37 -8.68 25.14 10.29
N SER A 38 -7.49 24.63 9.97
CA SER A 38 -7.27 23.24 9.59
C SER A 38 -6.11 22.64 10.39
N ILE A 39 -6.13 21.33 10.58
CA ILE A 39 -5.00 20.58 11.13
C ILE A 39 -4.27 19.91 9.97
N PHE A 40 -2.95 20.06 9.89
CA PHE A 40 -2.11 19.27 9.00
C PHE A 40 -1.29 18.28 9.80
N ILE A 41 -1.54 17.00 9.54
CA ILE A 41 -0.88 15.88 10.18
C ILE A 41 0.23 15.41 9.25
N TYR A 42 1.45 15.37 9.76
CA TYR A 42 2.62 14.90 9.03
C TYR A 42 3.33 13.80 9.81
N ALA A 43 4.08 12.97 9.11
CA ALA A 43 4.86 11.88 9.70
C ALA A 43 6.32 11.96 9.23
N PRO A 44 7.28 11.46 10.04
CA PRO A 44 8.66 11.30 9.63
C PRO A 44 8.80 10.33 8.43
N PRO A 45 9.79 10.51 7.55
CA PRO A 45 10.03 9.64 6.40
C PRO A 45 10.05 8.13 6.71
N ASP A 46 10.70 7.72 7.80
CA ASP A 46 10.79 6.32 8.22
C ASP A 46 9.43 5.74 8.64
N GLN A 47 8.59 6.53 9.31
CA GLN A 47 7.25 6.08 9.70
C GLN A 47 6.37 5.90 8.46
N ILE A 48 6.46 6.83 7.50
CA ILE A 48 5.74 6.71 6.22
C ILE A 48 6.13 5.42 5.49
N LEU A 49 7.43 5.11 5.43
CA LEU A 49 7.89 3.88 4.78
C LEU A 49 7.45 2.62 5.54
N SER A 50 7.47 2.67 6.87
CA SER A 50 7.00 1.59 7.74
C SER A 50 5.51 1.32 7.51
N ASP A 51 4.68 2.36 7.54
CA ASP A 51 3.24 2.25 7.32
C ASP A 51 2.91 1.83 5.88
N TRP A 52 3.65 2.35 4.89
CA TRP A 52 3.49 1.96 3.50
C TRP A 52 3.78 0.47 3.31
N ARG A 53 4.86 -0.03 3.91
CA ARG A 53 5.23 -1.44 3.83
C ARG A 53 4.13 -2.35 4.36
N ILE A 54 3.46 -1.97 5.45
CA ILE A 54 2.38 -2.76 6.07
C ILE A 54 1.14 -2.75 5.17
N HIS A 55 0.72 -1.59 4.69
CA HIS A 55 -0.61 -1.41 4.09
C HIS A 55 -0.65 -1.48 2.56
N GLN A 56 0.50 -1.35 1.89
CA GLN A 56 0.58 -1.34 0.43
C GLN A 56 1.27 -2.61 -0.08
N GLU A 57 0.75 -3.13 -1.18
CA GLU A 57 1.31 -4.30 -1.86
C GLU A 57 2.54 -3.95 -2.71
N THR A 58 2.60 -2.70 -3.19
CA THR A 58 3.68 -2.23 -4.07
C THR A 58 4.62 -1.25 -3.36
N PRO A 59 5.95 -1.36 -3.60
CA PRO A 59 6.91 -0.41 -3.04
C PRO A 59 6.68 1.01 -3.61
N PRO A 60 6.88 2.06 -2.80
CA PRO A 60 6.76 3.44 -3.26
C PRO A 60 7.91 3.78 -4.22
N ARG A 61 7.64 4.65 -5.21
CA ARG A 61 8.71 5.29 -5.99
C ARG A 61 9.25 6.49 -5.23
N VAL A 62 10.54 6.75 -5.36
CA VAL A 62 11.21 7.90 -4.72
C VAL A 62 10.52 9.23 -5.11
N GLU A 63 10.14 9.35 -6.38
CA GLU A 63 9.42 10.51 -6.93
C GLU A 63 8.08 10.76 -6.22
N ASP A 64 7.35 9.70 -5.88
CA ASP A 64 6.04 9.80 -5.21
C ASP A 64 6.21 10.30 -3.76
N ILE A 65 7.22 9.79 -3.06
CA ILE A 65 7.55 10.20 -1.69
C ILE A 65 7.92 11.68 -1.68
N SER A 66 8.83 12.08 -2.57
CA SER A 66 9.32 13.44 -2.69
C SER A 66 8.22 14.44 -3.04
N LYS A 67 7.36 14.07 -4.01
CA LYS A 67 6.22 14.90 -4.38
C LYS A 67 5.29 15.16 -3.19
N ARG A 68 4.96 14.12 -2.41
CA ARG A 68 4.11 14.23 -1.22
C ARG A 68 4.75 15.07 -0.12
N PHE A 69 6.06 14.92 0.11
CA PHE A 69 6.77 15.82 1.01
C PHE A 69 6.77 17.26 0.51
N ASN A 70 6.83 17.52 -0.80
CA ASN A 70 6.78 18.88 -1.34
C ASN A 70 5.39 19.53 -1.29
N GLU A 71 4.31 18.75 -1.15
CA GLU A 71 2.93 19.28 -1.13
C GLU A 71 2.65 20.17 0.08
N HIS A 72 3.32 19.95 1.23
CA HIS A 72 3.13 20.79 2.42
C HIS A 72 3.60 22.25 2.23
N ARG A 73 4.56 22.50 1.33
CA ARG A 73 5.05 23.86 1.04
C ARG A 73 3.96 24.79 0.49
N LYS A 74 2.86 24.22 0.00
CA LYS A 74 1.72 24.96 -0.57
C LYS A 74 0.65 25.31 0.47
N MET A 75 0.86 24.99 1.74
CA MET A 75 -0.13 25.20 2.79
C MET A 75 -0.06 26.60 3.40
N ASN A 76 -1.24 27.16 3.67
CA ASN A 76 -1.40 28.49 4.28
C ASN A 76 -0.98 28.52 5.76
N SER A 77 -0.71 29.74 6.24
CA SER A 77 -0.33 30.04 7.64
C SER A 77 -1.41 29.75 8.69
N ASN A 78 -2.68 29.60 8.30
CA ASN A 78 -3.80 29.30 9.22
C ASN A 78 -3.92 27.80 9.59
N CYS A 79 -2.94 26.98 9.21
CA CYS A 79 -2.92 25.56 9.50
C CYS A 79 -2.16 25.25 10.80
N ILE A 80 -2.71 24.38 11.64
CA ILE A 80 -2.02 23.80 12.79
C ILE A 80 -1.24 22.58 12.29
N PHE A 81 0.07 22.70 12.20
CA PHE A 81 0.95 21.59 11.88
C PHE A 81 1.17 20.75 13.14
N ILE A 82 0.98 19.43 13.06
CA ILE A 82 1.27 18.54 14.18
C ILE A 82 1.75 17.18 13.67
N ALA A 83 2.81 16.65 14.27
CA ALA A 83 3.31 15.34 13.92
C ALA A 83 2.31 14.25 14.35
N GLU A 84 2.16 13.21 13.53
CA GLU A 84 1.23 12.12 13.79
C GLU A 84 1.53 11.41 15.12
N TRP A 85 2.81 11.16 15.40
CA TRP A 85 3.24 10.53 16.65
C TRP A 85 2.90 11.39 17.88
N ARG A 86 2.84 12.72 17.75
CA ARG A 86 2.42 13.63 18.83
C ARG A 86 0.91 13.61 19.02
N ILE A 87 0.12 13.73 17.95
CA ILE A 87 -1.35 13.77 18.07
C ILE A 87 -1.95 12.44 18.51
N ARG A 88 -1.30 11.31 18.18
CA ARG A 88 -1.76 9.95 18.52
C ARG A 88 -1.82 9.70 20.03
N THR A 89 -0.91 10.31 20.80
CA THR A 89 -0.85 10.16 22.27
C THR A 89 -1.87 11.03 23.01
N LEU A 90 -2.55 11.95 22.31
CA LEU A 90 -3.46 12.91 22.94
C LEU A 90 -4.85 12.32 23.17
N ASP A 91 -5.45 12.74 24.27
CA ASP A 91 -6.85 12.47 24.56
C ASP A 91 -7.77 13.43 23.78
N LYS A 92 -9.05 13.07 23.70
CA LYS A 92 -10.08 13.85 23.00
C LYS A 92 -10.20 15.28 23.53
N THR A 93 -9.97 15.49 24.82
CA THR A 93 -10.06 16.80 25.46
C THR A 93 -8.93 17.70 24.99
N THR A 94 -7.70 17.21 25.02
CA THR A 94 -6.51 17.94 24.56
C THR A 94 -6.61 18.31 23.08
N ILE A 95 -7.08 17.39 22.23
CA ILE A 95 -7.27 17.68 20.80
C ILE A 95 -8.28 18.84 20.62
N ARG A 96 -9.38 18.89 21.39
CA ARG A 96 -10.32 20.02 21.34
C ARG A 96 -9.70 21.34 21.80
N GLN A 97 -8.86 21.32 22.83
CA GLN A 97 -8.17 22.51 23.31
C GLN A 97 -7.22 23.09 22.26
N ILE A 98 -6.45 22.22 21.59
CA ILE A 98 -5.57 22.60 20.47
C ILE A 98 -6.36 23.28 19.36
N VAL A 99 -7.49 22.69 18.97
CA VAL A 99 -8.39 23.24 17.94
C VAL A 99 -8.93 24.62 18.32
N GLN A 100 -9.21 24.84 19.60
CA GLN A 100 -9.69 26.11 20.12
C GLN A 100 -8.57 27.16 20.21
N GLY A 101 -7.31 26.79 19.95
CA GLY A 101 -6.14 27.67 20.06
C GLY A 101 -5.65 27.85 21.49
N GLN A 102 -5.99 26.93 22.39
CA GLN A 102 -5.45 26.91 23.74
C GLN A 102 -4.03 26.37 23.72
N GLU A 103 -3.17 26.93 24.57
CA GLU A 103 -1.83 26.39 24.80
C GLU A 103 -1.95 25.11 25.61
N VAL A 104 -1.46 24.00 25.04
CA VAL A 104 -1.50 22.69 25.68
C VAL A 104 -0.10 22.11 25.80
N GLN A 105 0.19 21.54 26.97
CA GLN A 105 1.41 20.79 27.22
C GLN A 105 1.07 19.32 27.38
N SER A 106 1.85 18.45 26.74
CA SER A 106 1.75 17.00 26.89
C SER A 106 2.98 16.46 27.58
N ARG A 107 2.80 15.52 28.52
CA ARG A 107 3.92 14.81 29.16
C ARG A 107 4.66 13.90 28.18
N ASP A 108 3.97 13.46 27.14
CA ASP A 108 4.49 12.53 26.13
C ASP A 108 5.02 13.26 24.89
N ALA A 109 5.16 14.59 24.95
CA ALA A 109 5.58 15.43 23.82
C ALA A 109 7.00 15.13 23.31
N GLU A 110 7.85 14.49 24.13
CA GLU A 110 9.23 14.12 23.80
C GLU A 110 9.42 12.61 23.56
N ILE A 111 8.32 11.83 23.51
CA ILE A 111 8.40 10.40 23.17
C ILE A 111 8.47 10.27 21.65
N PHE A 112 9.70 10.30 21.13
CA PHE A 112 9.94 10.11 19.70
C PHE A 112 9.51 8.72 19.23
N PRO A 113 9.02 8.59 17.98
CA PRO A 113 8.66 7.30 17.42
C PRO A 113 9.89 6.42 17.25
N ILE A 114 9.69 5.11 17.44
CA ILE A 114 10.71 4.09 17.21
C ILE A 114 10.88 3.91 15.70
N VAL A 115 12.12 4.03 15.23
CA VAL A 115 12.46 3.82 13.82
C VAL A 115 12.58 2.31 13.56
N GLN A 116 11.81 1.79 12.60
CA GLN A 116 11.98 0.42 12.14
C GLN A 116 13.29 0.30 11.35
N PRO A 117 14.16 -0.69 11.63
CA PRO A 117 15.51 -0.76 11.04
C PRO A 117 15.55 -0.73 9.52
N LEU A 118 14.68 -1.47 8.83
CA LEU A 118 14.63 -1.47 7.36
C LEU A 118 14.13 -0.14 6.81
N ALA A 119 13.09 0.42 7.41
CA ALA A 119 12.57 1.73 7.03
C ALA A 119 13.61 2.83 7.26
N GLY A 120 14.40 2.73 8.33
CA GLY A 120 15.52 3.61 8.61
C GLY A 120 16.62 3.52 7.55
N LEU A 121 17.03 2.30 7.17
CA LEU A 121 18.00 2.10 6.09
C LEU A 121 17.54 2.73 4.77
N ILE A 122 16.30 2.48 4.37
CA ILE A 122 15.72 3.04 3.15
C ILE A 122 15.63 4.57 3.25
N THR A 123 15.26 5.10 4.42
CA THR A 123 15.20 6.54 4.67
C THR A 123 16.56 7.22 4.47
N ILE A 124 17.63 6.65 5.02
CA ILE A 124 18.99 7.19 4.82
C ILE A 124 19.34 7.21 3.33
N LYS A 125 19.06 6.12 2.62
CA LYS A 125 19.34 6.05 1.18
C LYS A 125 18.54 7.09 0.39
N LEU A 126 17.27 7.26 0.74
CA LEU A 126 16.36 8.22 0.14
C LEU A 126 16.79 9.66 0.40
N ILE A 127 17.25 10.01 1.60
CA ILE A 127 17.78 11.34 1.92
C ILE A 127 19.09 11.61 1.17
N GLN A 128 19.95 10.60 0.98
CA GLN A 128 21.17 10.74 0.18
C GLN A 128 20.88 11.03 -1.29
N GLU A 129 19.84 10.41 -1.84
CA GLU A 129 19.41 10.64 -3.23
C GLU A 129 18.62 11.93 -3.40
N GLN A 130 17.81 12.30 -2.40
CA GLN A 130 16.93 13.47 -2.40
C GLN A 130 16.95 14.19 -1.04
N PRO A 131 17.95 15.08 -0.82
CA PRO A 131 18.13 15.79 0.45
C PRO A 131 16.92 16.66 0.86
N ASP A 132 16.19 17.19 -0.11
CA ASP A 132 14.98 18.02 0.09
C ASP A 132 13.94 17.36 0.99
N ILE A 133 13.91 16.02 1.06
CA ILE A 133 12.97 15.27 1.91
C ILE A 133 13.26 15.53 3.40
N LEU A 134 14.54 15.56 3.78
CA LEU A 134 14.95 15.89 5.14
C LEU A 134 14.66 17.36 5.45
N GLU A 135 15.00 18.27 4.54
CA GLU A 135 14.74 19.70 4.70
C GLU A 135 13.24 19.98 4.90
N ASN A 136 12.40 19.34 4.07
CA ASN A 136 10.95 19.42 4.17
C ASN A 136 10.41 18.92 5.51
N TYR A 137 10.94 17.81 6.01
CA TYR A 137 10.54 17.29 7.31
C TYR A 137 10.97 18.22 8.46
N GLN A 138 12.18 18.76 8.39
CA GLN A 138 12.68 19.71 9.40
C GLN A 138 11.88 21.02 9.37
N ASP A 139 11.52 21.53 8.20
CA ASP A 139 10.64 22.70 8.05
C ASP A 139 9.26 22.46 8.67
N LEU A 140 8.71 21.25 8.54
CA LEU A 140 7.46 20.87 9.19
C LEU A 140 7.60 20.83 10.71
N GLU A 141 8.70 20.26 11.24
CA GLU A 141 8.98 20.23 12.67
C GLU A 141 9.18 21.62 13.27
N LEU A 142 9.77 22.56 12.53
CA LEU A 142 9.93 23.95 12.95
C LEU A 142 8.60 24.72 13.02
N LYS A 143 7.65 24.39 12.13
CA LYS A 143 6.29 24.97 12.12
C LYS A 143 5.32 24.24 13.04
N GLY A 144 5.66 23.01 13.41
CA GLY A 144 4.82 22.08 14.14
C GLY A 144 4.54 22.51 15.58
N LEU A 145 3.33 22.19 16.05
CA LEU A 145 2.98 22.27 17.45
C LEU A 145 3.71 21.18 18.23
N THR A 146 4.63 21.59 19.12
CA THR A 146 5.47 20.66 19.89
C THR A 146 4.90 20.27 21.25
N LEU A 147 3.77 20.86 21.67
CA LEU A 147 3.07 20.53 22.93
C LEU A 147 3.95 20.64 24.18
N GLY A 148 4.85 21.62 24.20
CA GLY A 148 5.81 21.84 25.29
C GLY A 148 7.10 21.03 25.19
N GLY A 149 7.22 20.13 24.22
CA GLY A 149 8.47 19.45 23.88
C GLY A 149 9.31 20.20 22.85
N GLY A 150 10.39 19.55 22.40
CA GLY A 150 11.25 20.04 21.31
C GLY A 150 10.84 19.57 19.92
N ALA A 151 11.30 20.30 18.90
CA ALA A 151 11.34 19.81 17.52
C ALA A 151 12.28 18.60 17.40
N ASP A 152 12.04 17.74 16.42
CA ASP A 152 12.88 16.57 16.16
C ASP A 152 14.21 16.90 15.46
N SER A 153 15.05 17.69 16.13
CA SER A 153 16.32 18.18 15.58
C SER A 153 17.37 17.09 15.36
N ASN A 154 17.24 15.95 16.06
CA ASN A 154 18.18 14.83 15.99
C ASN A 154 17.64 13.67 15.15
N TYR A 155 16.65 13.92 14.29
CA TYR A 155 16.00 12.91 13.46
C TYR A 155 16.99 11.98 12.76
N LEU A 156 17.92 12.54 11.98
CA LEU A 156 18.86 11.77 11.19
C LEU A 156 19.72 10.85 12.06
N LYS A 157 20.21 11.36 13.19
CA LYS A 157 21.01 10.58 14.15
C LYS A 157 20.18 9.44 14.78
N ARG A 158 18.89 9.68 15.06
CA ARG A 158 18.00 8.62 15.57
C ARG A 158 17.80 7.53 14.53
N VAL A 159 17.62 7.91 13.27
CA VAL A 159 17.51 6.95 12.16
C VAL A 159 18.82 6.16 12.01
N GLU A 160 19.98 6.82 11.96
CA GLU A 160 21.29 6.15 11.85
C GLU A 160 21.52 5.15 12.99
N ASN A 161 21.18 5.52 14.22
CA ASN A 161 21.33 4.65 15.39
C ASN A 161 20.39 3.43 15.39
N SER A 162 19.33 3.44 14.57
CA SER A 162 18.40 2.32 14.45
C SER A 162 18.83 1.25 13.44
N ILE A 163 19.87 1.54 12.63
CA ILE A 163 20.32 0.69 11.54
C ILE A 163 21.34 -0.31 12.07
N CYS A 164 20.94 -1.58 12.13
CA CYS A 164 21.80 -2.72 12.46
C CYS A 164 21.47 -3.86 11.51
N SER A 165 22.47 -4.48 10.88
CA SER A 165 22.25 -5.53 9.87
C SER A 165 21.37 -6.67 10.37
N ASP A 166 21.57 -7.12 11.62
CA ASP A 166 20.78 -8.20 12.22
C ASP A 166 19.32 -7.76 12.43
N LEU A 167 19.10 -6.54 12.91
CA LEU A 167 17.75 -5.99 13.11
C LEU A 167 17.05 -5.70 11.79
N ILE A 168 17.78 -5.32 10.73
CA ILE A 168 17.24 -5.13 9.39
C ILE A 168 16.80 -6.47 8.81
N ALA A 169 17.58 -7.53 8.97
CA ALA A 169 17.23 -8.87 8.51
C ALA A 169 15.99 -9.40 9.26
N GLU A 170 15.93 -9.19 10.57
CA GLU A 170 14.77 -9.56 11.38
C GLU A 170 13.51 -8.80 10.97
N ASP A 171 13.61 -7.46 10.84
CA ASP A 171 12.52 -6.61 10.36
C ASP A 171 12.06 -7.01 8.95
N TRP A 172 12.99 -7.34 8.04
CA TRP A 172 12.68 -7.86 6.71
C TRP A 172 11.84 -9.16 6.79
N TRP A 173 12.30 -10.11 7.60
CA TRP A 173 11.70 -11.43 7.71
C TRP A 173 10.29 -11.39 8.33
N LEU A 174 10.10 -10.63 9.41
CA LEU A 174 8.86 -10.62 10.19
C LEU A 174 7.63 -10.18 9.40
N VAL A 175 7.76 -9.14 8.56
CA VAL A 175 6.62 -8.62 7.78
C VAL A 175 6.37 -9.45 6.52
N ASN A 176 7.40 -10.10 5.98
CA ASN A 176 7.29 -10.84 4.73
C ASN A 176 6.89 -12.31 4.89
N ALA A 177 6.99 -12.89 6.09
CA ALA A 177 6.66 -14.30 6.33
C ALA A 177 5.27 -14.71 5.79
N HIS A 178 4.24 -13.86 5.97
CA HIS A 178 2.90 -14.13 5.43
C HIS A 178 2.81 -13.93 3.92
N ARG A 179 3.54 -12.97 3.37
CA ARG A 179 3.56 -12.68 1.93
C ARG A 179 4.32 -13.75 1.15
N GLU A 180 5.41 -14.27 1.70
CA GLU A 180 6.17 -15.38 1.13
C GLU A 180 5.35 -16.67 1.13
N SER A 181 4.65 -16.97 2.23
CA SER A 181 3.72 -18.11 2.27
C SER A 181 2.60 -18.00 1.21
N SER A 182 2.04 -16.80 1.02
CA SER A 182 1.05 -16.55 -0.03
C SER A 182 1.64 -16.65 -1.44
N TYR A 183 2.90 -16.25 -1.63
CA TYR A 183 3.59 -16.34 -2.91
C TYR A 183 3.88 -17.79 -3.30
N GLU A 184 4.36 -18.60 -2.35
CA GLU A 184 4.56 -20.04 -2.56
C GLU A 184 3.24 -20.72 -2.93
N GLU A 185 2.14 -20.42 -2.23
CA GLU A 185 0.82 -20.95 -2.54
C GLU A 185 0.33 -20.49 -3.92
N SER A 186 0.54 -19.21 -4.26
CA SER A 186 0.20 -18.67 -5.58
C SER A 186 0.98 -19.34 -6.70
N THR A 187 2.27 -19.61 -6.47
CA THR A 187 3.15 -20.28 -7.43
C THR A 187 2.69 -21.72 -7.64
N LEU A 188 2.40 -22.45 -6.56
CA LEU A 188 1.84 -23.81 -6.61
C LEU A 188 0.48 -23.86 -7.33
N ASN A 189 -0.39 -22.88 -7.09
CA ASN A 189 -1.68 -22.80 -7.78
C ASN A 189 -1.50 -22.51 -9.27
N LEU A 190 -0.52 -21.69 -9.63
CA LEU A 190 -0.22 -21.37 -11.02
C LEU A 190 0.36 -22.58 -11.77
N GLU A 191 1.25 -23.35 -11.13
CA GLU A 191 1.75 -24.63 -11.64
C GLU A 191 0.62 -25.65 -11.85
N ARG A 192 -0.29 -25.78 -10.87
CA ARG A 192 -1.48 -26.65 -11.00
C ARG A 192 -2.38 -26.22 -12.15
N MET A 193 -2.59 -24.91 -12.32
CA MET A 193 -3.42 -24.39 -13.41
C MET A 193 -2.78 -24.67 -14.78
N GLN A 194 -1.45 -24.58 -14.89
CA GLN A 194 -0.73 -24.96 -16.11
C GLN A 194 -0.87 -26.46 -16.42
N GLN A 195 -0.79 -27.34 -15.41
CA GLN A 195 -1.06 -28.77 -15.59
C GLN A 195 -2.48 -29.03 -16.09
N VAL A 196 -3.49 -28.44 -15.44
CA VAL A 196 -4.89 -28.59 -15.86
C VAL A 196 -5.09 -28.10 -17.29
N HIS A 197 -4.44 -26.99 -17.67
CA HIS A 197 -4.51 -26.49 -19.03
C HIS A 197 -3.87 -27.46 -20.04
N GLN A 198 -2.71 -28.04 -19.73
CA GLN A 198 -2.09 -29.06 -20.58
C GLN A 198 -2.95 -30.32 -20.72
N GLU A 199 -3.57 -30.78 -19.63
CA GLU A 199 -4.50 -31.92 -19.65
C GLU A 199 -5.73 -31.62 -20.49
N TYR A 200 -6.27 -30.40 -20.41
CA TYR A 200 -7.40 -29.96 -21.22
C TYR A 200 -7.06 -29.93 -22.71
N GLU A 201 -5.93 -29.35 -23.10
CA GLU A 201 -5.50 -29.32 -24.51
C GLU A 201 -5.33 -30.74 -25.06
N LYS A 202 -4.72 -31.65 -24.28
CA LYS A 202 -4.60 -33.05 -24.67
C LYS A 202 -5.97 -33.74 -24.84
N ALA A 203 -6.88 -33.53 -23.90
CA ALA A 203 -8.22 -34.11 -23.97
C ALA A 203 -9.00 -33.57 -25.19
N ARG A 204 -8.80 -32.30 -25.54
CA ARG A 204 -9.37 -31.68 -26.73
C ARG A 204 -8.83 -32.33 -28.00
N ASP A 205 -7.51 -32.51 -28.11
CA ASP A 205 -6.88 -33.18 -29.26
C ASP A 205 -7.40 -34.62 -29.42
N ASP A 206 -7.57 -35.35 -28.32
CA ASP A 206 -8.13 -36.71 -28.32
C ASP A 206 -9.59 -36.73 -28.83
N VAL A 207 -10.41 -35.74 -28.45
CA VAL A 207 -11.78 -35.59 -28.94
C VAL A 207 -11.81 -35.30 -30.44
N GLU A 208 -11.00 -34.36 -30.93
CA GLU A 208 -10.90 -34.05 -32.36
C GLU A 208 -10.46 -35.28 -33.18
N ALA A 209 -9.52 -36.07 -32.65
CA ALA A 209 -9.09 -37.31 -33.27
C ALA A 209 -10.21 -38.36 -33.32
N LEU A 210 -10.96 -38.53 -32.21
CA LEU A 210 -12.10 -39.46 -32.15
C LEU A 210 -13.22 -39.06 -33.11
N GLU A 211 -13.54 -37.77 -33.22
CA GLU A 211 -14.53 -37.27 -34.17
C GLU A 211 -14.14 -37.59 -35.62
N SER A 212 -12.85 -37.40 -35.96
CA SER A 212 -12.33 -37.73 -37.30
C SER A 212 -12.46 -39.23 -37.62
N LEU A 213 -12.16 -40.10 -36.65
CA LEU A 213 -12.28 -41.55 -36.78
C LEU A 213 -13.74 -41.97 -36.94
N LEU A 214 -14.64 -41.37 -36.17
CA LEU A 214 -16.07 -41.64 -36.21
C LEU A 214 -16.66 -41.21 -37.57
N HIS A 215 -16.22 -40.07 -38.11
CA HIS A 215 -16.59 -39.64 -39.46
C HIS A 215 -16.12 -40.63 -40.53
N LYS A 216 -14.87 -41.10 -40.42
CA LYS A 216 -14.29 -42.10 -41.33
C LYS A 216 -15.04 -43.41 -41.25
N GLN A 217 -15.33 -43.92 -40.06
CA GLN A 217 -16.10 -45.15 -39.85
C GLN A 217 -17.50 -45.02 -40.46
N ASN A 218 -18.21 -43.92 -40.21
CA ASN A 218 -19.54 -43.70 -40.79
C ASN A 218 -19.52 -43.67 -42.32
N SER A 219 -18.52 -43.02 -42.92
CA SER A 219 -18.36 -43.01 -44.38
C SER A 219 -18.14 -44.41 -44.95
N LEU A 220 -17.29 -45.21 -44.31
CA LEU A 220 -17.02 -46.60 -44.71
C LEU A 220 -18.28 -47.44 -44.59
N THR A 221 -19.00 -47.37 -43.47
CA THR A 221 -20.26 -48.09 -43.25
C THR A 221 -21.30 -47.75 -44.32
N ARG A 222 -21.46 -46.47 -44.67
CA ARG A 222 -22.37 -46.05 -45.76
C ARG A 222 -21.96 -46.64 -47.11
N GLN A 223 -20.67 -46.70 -47.41
CA GLN A 223 -20.17 -47.32 -48.64
C GLN A 223 -20.43 -48.83 -48.66
N THR A 224 -20.23 -49.55 -47.55
CA THR A 224 -20.51 -50.99 -47.47
C THR A 224 -22.00 -51.27 -47.63
N ILE A 225 -22.87 -50.52 -46.95
CA ILE A 225 -24.32 -50.66 -47.10
C ILE A 225 -24.74 -50.42 -48.56
N SER A 226 -24.23 -49.36 -49.19
CA SER A 226 -24.54 -49.04 -50.60
C SER A 226 -24.10 -50.16 -51.56
N LYS A 227 -22.95 -50.79 -51.30
CA LYS A 227 -22.47 -51.94 -52.10
C LYS A 227 -23.34 -53.18 -51.89
N LEU A 228 -23.77 -53.45 -50.65
CA LEU A 228 -24.65 -54.58 -50.35
C LEU A 228 -26.02 -54.43 -51.03
N ILE A 229 -26.62 -53.23 -50.99
CA ILE A 229 -27.89 -52.94 -51.67
C ILE A 229 -27.79 -53.16 -53.18
N LYS A 230 -26.72 -52.65 -53.82
CA LYS A 230 -26.50 -52.87 -55.26
C LYS A 230 -26.34 -54.34 -55.62
N ASN A 231 -25.69 -55.13 -54.76
CA ASN A 231 -25.49 -56.55 -54.99
C ASN A 231 -26.78 -57.36 -54.76
N SER A 232 -27.68 -56.95 -53.86
CA SER A 232 -28.99 -57.59 -53.71
C SER A 232 -29.92 -57.30 -54.89
N GLU A 233 -29.89 -56.08 -55.45
CA GLU A 233 -30.68 -55.72 -56.63
C GLU A 233 -30.24 -56.49 -57.91
N HIS A 234 -29.01 -57.00 -57.97
CA HIS A 234 -28.52 -57.85 -59.07
C HIS A 234 -28.84 -59.33 -58.91
N ASN A 235 -29.22 -59.80 -57.72
CA ASN A 235 -29.58 -61.21 -57.49
C ASN A 235 -31.09 -61.49 -57.61
N ASP A 236 -31.92 -60.46 -57.71
CA ASP A 236 -33.38 -60.56 -57.88
C ASP A 236 -33.86 -60.32 -59.34
N SER A 237 -32.96 -60.35 -60.33
CA SER A 237 -33.26 -60.30 -61.78
C SER A 237 -32.86 -61.59 -62.48
#